data_AF-A0AAV4FGZ0-F1
#
_entry.id   AF-A0AAV4FGZ0-F1
#
_cell.length_a   1.000
_cell.length_b   1.000
_cell.length_c   1.000
_cell.angle_alpha   90.00
_cell.angle_beta   90.00
_cell.angle_gamma   90.00
#
_symmetry.space_group_name_H-M   'P 1'
#
loop_
_entity.id
_entity.type
_entity.pdbx_description
1 polymer ?
#
loop_
_entity_poly.entity_id
_entity_poly.type
_entity_poly.pdbx_seq_one_letter_code
_entity_poly.pdbx_strand_id
1 'polypeptide(L)'
;MNGVILRWPVPIGTTINAHYYKKVLQDKLRPAIRKKRPGLLESGILFHYDNAPVHTARAVTDILAGHKWELLKHPRYSPDFAPCDFHLFPKMKEHLRSQRFETEEDIIQATKVAIKNLDKCSYITAFKDWLQRIEKCANNGGCYVE
;
A
#
# COMPACT_ATOMS: atom_id res chain seq x y z
N MET A 1 10.92 8.07 3.70
CA MET A 1 9.64 7.91 2.96
C MET A 1 9.16 9.24 2.40
N ASN A 2 8.72 9.29 1.14
CA ASN A 2 8.31 10.52 0.44
C ASN A 2 6.79 10.56 0.11
N GLY A 3 5.96 9.85 0.90
CA GLY A 3 4.50 9.81 0.75
C GLY A 3 3.97 8.82 -0.29
N VAL A 4 2.81 9.10 -0.87
CA VAL A 4 2.12 8.22 -1.84
C VAL A 4 2.67 8.37 -3.27
N ILE A 5 2.93 7.24 -3.94
CA ILE A 5 3.35 7.19 -5.35
C ILE A 5 2.15 7.19 -6.28
N LEU A 6 1.23 6.25 -6.08
CA LEU A 6 0.04 6.08 -6.89
C LEU A 6 -1.14 5.80 -5.97
N ARG A 7 -2.26 6.44 -6.29
CA ARG A 7 -3.59 6.02 -5.86
C ARG A 7 -4.38 5.76 -7.13
N TRP A 8 -5.02 4.60 -7.22
CA TRP A 8 -5.80 4.21 -8.37
C TRP A 8 -7.21 3.80 -7.92
N PRO A 9 -8.23 4.65 -8.13
CA PRO A 9 -9.61 4.29 -7.88
C PRO A 9 -10.00 3.13 -8.79
N VAL A 10 -10.79 2.21 -8.25
CA VAL A 10 -11.33 1.07 -8.99
C VAL A 10 -12.81 1.34 -9.20
N PRO A 11 -13.34 1.23 -10.43
CA PRO A 11 -14.75 1.49 -10.68
C PRO A 11 -15.67 0.64 -9.81
N ILE A 12 -16.79 1.21 -9.38
CA ILE A 12 -17.77 0.51 -8.54
C ILE A 12 -18.22 -0.80 -9.20
N GLY A 13 -18.36 -1.85 -8.39
CA GLY A 13 -18.75 -3.19 -8.85
C GLY A 13 -17.62 -3.98 -9.51
N THR A 14 -16.43 -3.42 -9.67
CA THR A 14 -15.29 -4.14 -10.24
C THR A 14 -14.59 -5.00 -9.18
N THR A 15 -14.57 -6.31 -9.39
CA THR A 15 -13.71 -7.20 -8.60
C THR A 15 -12.26 -7.06 -9.07
N ILE A 16 -11.38 -6.68 -8.15
CA ILE A 16 -9.94 -6.73 -8.40
C ILE A 16 -9.55 -8.20 -8.49
N ASN A 17 -9.13 -8.64 -9.67
CA ASN A 17 -8.51 -9.96 -9.88
C ASN A 17 -7.02 -9.79 -10.19
N ALA A 18 -6.29 -10.92 -10.25
CA ALA A 18 -4.85 -10.91 -10.49
C ALA A 18 -4.46 -10.22 -11.82
N HIS A 19 -5.26 -10.38 -12.87
CA HIS A 19 -4.99 -9.76 -14.17
C HIS A 19 -5.17 -8.24 -14.14
N TYR A 20 -6.24 -7.78 -13.50
CA TYR A 20 -6.48 -6.35 -13.27
C TYR A 20 -5.34 -5.74 -12.44
N TYR A 21 -4.96 -6.39 -11.34
CA TYR A 21 -3.89 -5.93 -10.47
C TYR A 21 -2.54 -5.86 -11.21
N LYS A 22 -2.20 -6.90 -11.99
CA LYS A 22 -1.02 -6.91 -12.87
C LYS A 22 -1.00 -5.69 -13.79
N LYS A 23 -2.10 -5.38 -14.47
CA LYS A 23 -2.20 -4.19 -15.33
C LYS A 23 -1.97 -2.89 -14.56
N VAL A 24 -2.49 -2.77 -13.34
CA VAL A 24 -2.24 -1.60 -12.49
C VAL A 24 -0.75 -1.48 -12.17
N LEU A 25 -0.06 -2.57 -11.84
CA LEU A 25 1.39 -2.55 -11.56
C LEU A 25 2.20 -2.11 -12.79
N GLN A 26 1.89 -2.70 -13.94
CA GLN A 26 2.62 -2.50 -15.18
C GLN A 26 2.34 -1.12 -15.82
N ASP A 27 1.06 -0.77 -15.97
CA ASP A 27 0.63 0.36 -16.79
C ASP A 27 0.45 1.65 -15.98
N LYS A 28 0.29 1.54 -14.65
CA LYS A 28 0.03 2.70 -13.78
C LYS A 28 1.16 2.92 -12.78
N LEU A 29 1.52 1.90 -12.00
CA LEU A 29 2.47 2.06 -10.89
C LEU A 29 3.90 2.27 -11.39
N ARG A 30 4.41 1.43 -12.29
CA ARG A 30 5.77 1.57 -12.81
C ARG A 30 6.01 2.93 -13.48
N PRO A 31 5.11 3.43 -14.36
CA PRO A 31 5.23 4.80 -14.89
C PRO A 31 5.15 5.89 -13.81
N ALA A 32 4.30 5.73 -12.80
CA ALA A 32 4.22 6.68 -11.69
C ALA A 32 5.52 6.73 -10.86
N ILE A 33 6.16 5.58 -10.61
CA ILE A 33 7.47 5.50 -9.97
C ILE A 33 8.50 6.23 -10.85
N ARG A 34 8.57 5.92 -12.15
CA ARG A 34 9.50 6.57 -13.07
C ARG A 34 9.36 8.10 -13.06
N LYS A 35 8.12 8.60 -13.00
CA LYS A 35 7.84 10.04 -12.99
C LYS A 35 8.15 10.71 -11.65
N LYS A 36 7.76 10.10 -10.53
CA LYS A 36 7.83 10.74 -9.21
C LYS A 36 9.10 10.43 -8.43
N ARG A 37 9.72 9.28 -8.70
CA ARG A 37 10.86 8.72 -7.96
C ARG A 37 11.73 7.84 -8.89
N PRO A 38 12.29 8.40 -9.98
CA PRO A 38 13.07 7.62 -10.95
C PRO A 38 14.20 6.81 -10.31
N GLY A 39 14.90 7.38 -9.31
CA GLY A 39 15.99 6.69 -8.60
C GLY A 39 15.60 5.38 -7.91
N LEU A 40 14.32 5.15 -7.59
CA LEU A 40 13.87 3.86 -7.05
C LEU A 40 14.00 2.72 -8.07
N LEU A 41 13.91 3.02 -9.37
CA LEU A 41 14.08 1.99 -10.41
C LEU A 41 15.54 1.60 -10.58
N GLU A 42 16.48 2.46 -10.19
CA GLU A 42 17.92 2.23 -10.26
C GLU A 42 18.42 1.53 -8.98
N SER A 43 17.94 1.96 -7.81
CA SER A 43 18.35 1.40 -6.51
C SER A 43 17.73 0.03 -6.19
N GLY A 44 16.78 -0.43 -7.00
CA GLY A 44 15.93 -1.56 -6.66
C GLY A 44 14.79 -1.16 -5.71
N ILE A 45 13.70 -1.95 -5.75
CA ILE A 45 12.48 -1.70 -4.98
C ILE A 45 12.18 -2.91 -4.12
N LEU A 46 12.08 -2.67 -2.81
CA LEU A 46 11.44 -3.59 -1.88
C LEU A 46 9.93 -3.34 -1.88
N PHE A 47 9.16 -4.31 -2.32
CA PHE A 47 7.71 -4.28 -2.43
C PHE A 47 7.07 -5.03 -1.26
N HIS A 48 5.99 -4.50 -0.70
CA HIS A 48 5.26 -5.16 0.40
C HIS A 48 3.75 -5.03 0.17
N TYR A 49 3.04 -6.15 0.33
CA TYR A 49 1.57 -6.22 0.38
C TYR A 49 1.15 -7.34 1.35
N ASP A 50 -0.14 -7.42 1.63
CA ASP A 50 -0.75 -8.54 2.35
C ASP A 50 -0.86 -9.81 1.47
N ASN A 51 -1.20 -10.93 2.09
CA ASN A 51 -1.27 -12.24 1.43
C ASN A 51 -2.60 -12.49 0.68
N ALA A 52 -3.31 -11.45 0.25
CA ALA A 52 -4.54 -11.62 -0.53
C ALA A 52 -4.29 -12.53 -1.75
N PRO A 53 -5.23 -13.43 -2.13
CA PRO A 53 -5.03 -14.36 -3.24
C PRO A 53 -4.66 -13.68 -4.57
N VAL A 54 -5.17 -12.47 -4.78
CA VAL A 54 -4.85 -11.65 -5.96
C VAL A 54 -3.41 -11.18 -6.00
N HIS A 55 -2.79 -10.90 -4.85
CA HIS A 55 -1.43 -10.42 -4.76
C HIS A 55 -0.41 -11.56 -4.89
N THR A 56 -0.77 -12.75 -4.38
CA THR A 56 0.09 -13.96 -4.42
C THR A 56 -0.05 -14.76 -5.72
N ALA A 57 -0.96 -14.38 -6.61
CA ALA A 57 -1.13 -15.02 -7.90
C ALA A 57 0.13 -14.95 -8.75
N ARG A 58 0.43 -16.04 -9.48
CA ARG A 58 1.63 -16.16 -10.31
C ARG A 58 1.81 -15.00 -11.31
N ALA A 59 0.73 -14.55 -11.93
CA ALA A 59 0.77 -13.42 -12.86
C ALA A 59 1.29 -12.11 -12.22
N VAL A 60 1.08 -11.95 -10.91
CA VAL A 60 1.54 -10.79 -10.12
C VAL A 60 2.99 -11.00 -9.66
N THR A 61 3.35 -12.18 -9.18
CA THR A 61 4.75 -12.45 -8.79
C THR A 61 5.70 -12.40 -9.98
N ASP A 62 5.27 -12.88 -11.15
CA ASP A 62 6.06 -12.85 -12.38
C ASP A 62 6.31 -11.41 -12.86
N ILE A 63 5.33 -10.49 -12.73
CA ILE A 63 5.54 -9.09 -13.12
C ILE A 63 6.49 -8.36 -12.16
N LEU A 64 6.43 -8.66 -10.85
CA LEU A 64 7.38 -8.11 -9.87
C LEU A 64 8.80 -8.58 -10.18
N ALA A 65 8.98 -9.89 -10.43
CA ALA A 65 10.26 -10.47 -10.82
C ALA A 65 10.79 -9.86 -12.13
N GLY A 66 9.94 -9.73 -13.16
CA GLY A 66 10.30 -9.10 -14.43
C GLY A 66 10.68 -7.61 -14.28
N HIS A 67 10.17 -6.93 -13.26
CA HIS A 67 10.56 -5.57 -12.91
C HIS A 67 11.77 -5.48 -11.98
N LYS A 68 12.31 -6.61 -11.54
CA LYS A 68 13.35 -6.73 -10.50
C LYS A 68 12.95 -6.03 -9.19
N TRP A 69 11.67 -6.14 -8.84
CA TRP A 69 11.14 -5.68 -7.55
C TRP A 69 11.14 -6.88 -6.60
N GLU A 70 11.86 -6.75 -5.49
CA GLU A 70 11.95 -7.78 -4.49
C GLU A 70 10.73 -7.73 -3.57
N LEU A 71 10.03 -8.86 -3.42
CA LEU A 71 8.87 -8.95 -2.55
C LEU A 71 9.31 -9.28 -1.12
N LEU A 72 8.99 -8.40 -0.19
CA LEU A 72 9.12 -8.66 1.24
C LEU A 72 8.05 -9.65 1.69
N LYS A 73 8.48 -10.66 2.44
CA LYS A 73 7.58 -11.67 2.99
C LYS A 73 6.65 -11.03 4.02
N HIS A 74 5.36 -11.30 3.88
CA HIS A 74 4.34 -10.92 4.83
C HIS A 74 3.80 -12.18 5.53
N PRO A 75 3.67 -12.22 6.86
CA PRO A 75 3.05 -13.34 7.58
C PRO A 75 1.54 -13.44 7.30
N ARG A 76 0.94 -14.60 7.52
CA ARG A 76 -0.52 -14.78 7.32
C ARG A 76 -1.30 -14.13 8.46
N TYR A 77 -2.44 -13.52 8.12
CA TYR A 77 -3.38 -12.91 9.07
C TYR A 77 -2.77 -11.84 9.97
N SER A 78 -1.85 -11.02 9.45
CA SER A 78 -1.15 -10.02 10.26
C SER A 78 -1.34 -8.59 9.74
N PRO A 79 -2.57 -8.05 9.84
CA PRO A 79 -2.83 -6.66 9.45
C PRO A 79 -1.95 -5.67 10.24
N ASP A 80 -1.51 -6.04 11.45
CA ASP A 80 -0.60 -5.23 12.27
C ASP A 80 0.77 -5.01 11.62
N PHE A 81 1.17 -5.84 10.65
CA PHE A 81 2.40 -5.66 9.87
C PHE A 81 2.16 -5.01 8.51
N ALA A 82 0.95 -4.56 8.21
CA ALA A 82 0.64 -3.85 6.97
C ALA A 82 0.51 -2.35 7.25
N PRO A 83 1.48 -1.51 6.83
CA PRO A 83 1.41 -0.05 7.05
C PRO A 83 0.16 0.62 6.47
N CYS A 84 -0.45 0.01 5.46
CA CYS A 84 -1.72 0.51 4.95
C CYS A 84 -2.86 0.32 5.97
N ASP A 85 -2.90 -0.84 6.64
CA ASP A 85 -3.98 -1.21 7.56
C ASP A 85 -3.87 -0.55 8.93
N PHE A 86 -2.68 -0.53 9.54
CA PHE A 86 -2.52 0.05 10.88
C PHE A 86 -2.31 1.58 10.87
N HIS A 87 -1.93 2.19 9.75
CA HIS A 87 -1.60 3.63 9.70
C HIS A 87 -2.38 4.42 8.64
N LEU A 88 -2.27 4.07 7.36
CA LEU A 88 -2.83 4.88 6.27
C LEU A 88 -4.36 4.92 6.31
N PHE A 89 -5.02 3.76 6.37
CA PHE A 89 -6.46 3.67 6.34
C PHE A 89 -7.12 4.26 7.59
N PRO A 90 -6.63 4.06 8.82
CA PRO A 90 -7.18 4.73 10.00
C PRO A 90 -7.16 6.25 9.90
N LYS A 91 -6.02 6.85 9.51
CA LYS A 91 -5.91 8.31 9.33
C LYS A 91 -6.80 8.83 8.21
N MET A 92 -6.91 8.09 7.12
CA MET A 92 -7.83 8.44 6.04
C MET A 92 -9.29 8.37 6.52
N LYS A 93 -9.67 7.30 7.22
CA LYS A 93 -11.03 7.12 7.76
C LYS A 93 -11.40 8.18 8.78
N GLU A 94 -10.45 8.64 9.61
CA GLU A 94 -10.66 9.74 10.54
C GLU A 94 -11.09 11.02 9.82
N HIS A 95 -10.40 11.36 8.72
CA HIS A 95 -10.77 12.52 7.90
C HIS A 95 -12.14 12.36 7.25
N LEU A 96 -12.47 11.15 6.77
CA LEU A 96 -13.73 10.86 6.09
C LEU A 96 -14.90 10.64 7.05
N ARG A 97 -14.62 10.54 8.35
CA ARG A 97 -15.62 10.20 9.36
C ARG A 97 -16.72 11.27 9.40
N SER A 98 -17.96 10.82 9.57
CA SER A 98 -19.14 11.69 9.68
C SER A 98 -19.46 12.53 8.43
N GLN A 99 -18.81 12.27 7.30
CA GLN A 99 -19.16 12.89 6.01
C GLN A 99 -20.13 11.99 5.22
N ARG A 100 -21.04 12.62 4.46
CA ARG A 100 -21.87 11.95 3.46
C ARG A 100 -21.39 12.37 2.08
N PHE A 101 -21.27 11.40 1.18
CA PHE A 101 -20.85 11.61 -0.20
C PHE A 101 -21.99 11.20 -1.12
N GLU A 102 -22.35 12.05 -2.06
CA GLU A 102 -23.47 11.80 -2.98
C GLU A 102 -22.99 11.07 -4.24
N THR A 103 -21.73 11.28 -4.64
CA THR A 103 -21.14 10.70 -5.85
C THR A 103 -19.85 9.93 -5.57
N GLU A 104 -19.43 9.09 -6.53
CA GLU A 104 -18.13 8.41 -6.49
C GLU A 104 -16.98 9.43 -6.54
N GLU A 105 -17.14 10.46 -7.35
CA GLU A 105 -16.20 11.56 -7.50
C GLU A 105 -15.94 12.28 -6.17
N ASP A 106 -16.99 12.46 -5.35
CA ASP A 106 -16.87 13.11 -4.05
C ASP A 106 -15.98 12.30 -3.10
N ILE A 107 -16.23 11.00 -2.96
CA ILE A 107 -15.40 10.13 -2.11
C ILE A 107 -13.99 9.97 -2.67
N ILE A 108 -13.84 9.92 -4.01
CA ILE A 108 -12.55 9.91 -4.69
C ILE A 108 -11.78 11.19 -4.38
N GLN A 109 -12.43 12.35 -4.32
CA GLN A 109 -11.77 13.61 -4.04
C GLN A 109 -11.47 13.76 -2.55
N ALA A 110 -12.40 13.36 -1.67
CA ALA A 110 -12.20 13.39 -0.22
C ALA A 110 -11.03 12.49 0.22
N THR A 111 -10.93 11.27 -0.31
CA THR A 111 -9.78 10.37 -0.07
C THR A 111 -8.47 10.97 -0.58
N LYS A 112 -8.49 11.70 -1.70
CA LYS A 112 -7.32 12.42 -2.22
C LYS A 112 -6.85 13.50 -1.25
N VAL A 113 -7.79 14.29 -0.72
CA VAL A 113 -7.52 15.36 0.23
C VAL A 113 -6.98 14.79 1.54
N ALA A 114 -7.62 13.75 2.08
CA ALA A 114 -7.17 13.05 3.28
C ALA A 114 -5.70 12.61 3.17
N ILE A 115 -5.35 11.95 2.06
CA ILE A 115 -3.98 11.47 1.82
C ILE A 115 -2.99 12.63 1.59
N LYS A 116 -3.42 13.69 0.88
CA LYS A 116 -2.58 14.87 0.63
C LYS A 116 -2.23 15.62 1.91
N ASN A 117 -3.15 15.63 2.88
CA ASN A 117 -2.97 16.30 4.16
C ASN A 117 -2.10 15.49 5.13
N LEU A 118 -1.75 14.24 4.81
CA LEU A 118 -0.75 13.49 5.56
C LEU A 118 0.63 14.08 5.29
N ASP A 119 1.26 14.55 6.36
CA ASP A 119 2.58 15.13 6.31
C ASP A 119 3.67 14.05 6.10
N LYS A 120 4.86 14.49 5.70
CA LYS A 120 5.98 13.57 5.46
C LYS A 120 6.39 12.82 6.73
N CYS A 121 6.30 13.45 7.91
CA CYS A 121 6.68 12.82 9.16
C CYS A 121 5.72 11.67 9.51
N SER A 122 4.41 11.80 9.23
CA SER A 122 3.45 10.69 9.36
C SER A 122 3.89 9.44 8.62
N TYR A 123 4.36 9.55 7.36
CA TYR A 123 4.87 8.38 6.64
C TYR A 123 6.19 7.85 7.21
N ILE A 124 7.06 8.71 7.75
CA ILE A 124 8.30 8.26 8.38
C ILE A 124 7.98 7.48 9.66
N THR A 125 7.08 8.00 10.49
CA THR A 125 6.60 7.34 11.72
C THR A 125 5.98 5.99 11.41
N ALA A 126 5.10 5.89 10.40
CA ALA A 126 4.49 4.62 10.01
C ALA A 126 5.51 3.51 9.75
N PHE A 127 6.63 3.84 9.08
CA PHE A 127 7.67 2.86 8.78
C PHE A 127 8.59 2.58 9.97
N LYS A 128 8.80 3.55 10.88
CA LYS A 128 9.48 3.29 12.15
C LYS A 128 8.65 2.34 13.03
N ASP A 129 7.36 2.60 13.14
CA ASP A 129 6.43 1.76 13.88
C ASP A 129 6.37 0.36 13.27
N TRP A 130 6.39 0.25 11.93
CA TRP A 130 6.46 -1.04 11.26
C TRP A 130 7.69 -1.85 11.65
N LEU A 131 8.87 -1.23 11.68
CA LEU A 131 10.11 -1.90 12.11
C LEU A 131 10.05 -2.32 13.58
N GLN A 132 9.54 -1.45 14.46
CA GLN A 132 9.36 -1.77 15.87
C GLN A 132 8.37 -2.92 16.08
N ARG A 133 7.28 -2.97 15.31
CA ARG A 133 6.31 -4.07 15.35
C ARG A 133 6.97 -5.39 14.94
N ILE A 134 7.76 -5.40 13.87
CA ILE A 134 8.50 -6.59 13.43
C ILE A 134 9.44 -7.08 14.53
N GLU A 135 10.20 -6.18 15.15
CA GLU A 135 11.12 -6.51 16.24
C GLU A 135 10.40 -7.05 17.48
N LYS A 136 9.33 -6.37 17.93
CA LYS A 136 8.49 -6.84 19.05
C LYS A 136 7.93 -8.24 18.77
N CYS A 137 7.46 -8.48 17.54
CA CYS A 137 6.90 -9.77 17.15
C CYS A 137 7.95 -10.89 17.20
N ALA A 138 9.15 -10.62 16.69
CA ALA A 138 10.26 -11.56 16.78
C ALA A 138 10.61 -11.89 18.24
N ASN A 139 10.63 -10.88 19.12
CA ASN A 139 10.89 -11.06 20.55
C ASN A 139 9.74 -11.76 21.29
N ASN A 140 8.51 -11.65 20.81
CA ASN A 140 7.31 -12.27 21.39
C ASN A 140 6.98 -13.64 20.77
N GLY A 141 7.97 -14.31 20.14
CA GLY A 141 7.79 -15.65 19.56
C GLY A 141 6.79 -15.72 18.40
N GLY A 142 6.54 -14.61 17.70
CA GLY A 142 5.59 -14.54 16.58
C GLY A 142 4.14 -14.20 16.96
N CYS A 143 3.87 -13.88 18.23
CA CYS A 143 2.55 -13.45 18.68
C CYS A 143 2.21 -12.03 18.21
N TYR A 144 0.91 -11.70 18.20
CA TYR A 144 0.41 -10.36 17.90
C TYR A 144 1.03 -9.30 18.83
N VAL A 145 1.20 -8.09 18.30
CA VAL A 145 1.85 -6.98 19.00
C VAL A 145 1.05 -5.69 18.82
N GLU A 146 0.81 -5.00 19.94
CA GLU A 146 0.18 -3.66 19.97
C GLU A 146 1.21 -2.54 19.74
#